data_AF-A0A256LA85-F1
#
_entry.id   AF-A0A256LA85-F1
#
_cell.length_a   1.000
_cell.length_b   1.000
_cell.length_c   1.000
_cell.angle_alpha   90.00
_cell.angle_beta   90.00
_cell.angle_gamma   90.00
#
_symmetry.space_group_name_H-M   'P 1'
#
loop_
_entity.id
_entity.type
_entity.pdbx_description
1 polymer ?
#
loop_
_entity_poly.entity_id
_entity_poly.type
_entity_poly.pdbx_seq_one_letter_code
_entity_poly.pdbx_strand_id
1 'polypeptide(L)' 'MAYKVIKAFTDSNLNSANSLGEKHIYWEGDAYPFKPYAGASTKLRLAELTSGGYIKEIIEDGRTSSEN' A
#
# COMPACT_ATOMS: atom_id res chain seq x y z
N MET A 1 -7.43 -3.96 8.32
CA MET A 1 -7.03 -4.49 7.00
C MET A 1 -5.64 -4.00 6.69
N ALA A 2 -4.75 -4.93 6.34
CA ALA A 2 -3.46 -4.59 5.78
C ALA A 2 -3.48 -4.90 4.27
N TYR A 3 -2.61 -4.25 3.49
CA TYR A 3 -2.50 -4.48 2.06
C TYR A 3 -1.05 -4.82 1.70
N LYS A 4 -0.87 -5.64 0.68
CA LYS A 4 0.44 -5.97 0.12
C LYS A 4 0.51 -5.49 -1.32
N VAL A 5 1.60 -4.84 -1.68
CA VAL A 5 1.89 -4.41 -3.04
C VAL A 5 2.19 -5.65 -3.88
N ILE A 6 1.47 -5.80 -4.99
CA ILE A 6 1.63 -6.92 -5.93
C ILE A 6 2.19 -6.48 -7.28
N LYS A 7 2.34 -5.16 -7.48
CA LYS A 7 2.97 -4.57 -8.66
C LYS A 7 3.55 -3.22 -8.27
N ALA A 8 4.80 -2.96 -8.62
CA ALA A 8 5.45 -1.70 -8.26
C ALA A 8 4.73 -0.47 -8.86
N PHE A 9 4.63 0.60 -8.09
CA PHE A 9 4.04 1.87 -8.53
C PHE A 9 4.52 3.07 -7.73
N THR A 10 4.53 4.24 -8.37
CA THR A 10 4.71 5.52 -7.69
C THR A 10 3.35 6.04 -7.25
N ASP A 11 3.20 6.41 -5.98
CA ASP A 11 1.90 6.85 -5.48
C ASP A 11 1.50 8.22 -6.07
N SER A 12 0.33 8.26 -6.72
CA SER A 12 -0.17 9.48 -7.34
C SER A 12 -0.70 10.52 -6.34
N ASN A 13 -0.98 10.14 -5.09
CA ASN A 13 -1.53 11.02 -4.06
C ASN A 13 -0.51 12.12 -3.71
N LEU A 14 -0.95 13.37 -3.76
CA LEU A 14 -0.13 14.52 -3.38
C LEU A 14 0.33 14.44 -1.91
N ASN A 15 -0.47 13.81 -1.05
CA ASN A 15 -0.12 13.61 0.37
C ASN A 15 0.94 12.52 0.60
N SER A 16 1.32 11.77 -0.45
CA SER A 16 2.41 10.79 -0.37
C SER A 16 3.79 11.47 -0.43
N ALA A 17 3.87 12.66 -1.02
CA ALA A 17 5.11 13.39 -1.21
C ALA A 17 5.79 13.77 0.12
N ASN A 18 7.12 13.77 0.14
CA ASN A 18 7.91 14.31 1.25
C ASN A 18 7.98 15.86 1.18
N SER A 19 8.71 16.49 2.11
CA SER A 19 8.91 17.94 2.14
C SER A 19 9.62 18.52 0.92
N LEU A 20 10.23 17.68 0.07
CA LEU A 20 10.87 18.05 -1.19
C LEU A 20 9.95 17.83 -2.41
N GLY A 21 8.74 17.32 -2.22
CA GLY A 21 7.80 16.99 -3.29
C GLY A 21 8.01 15.61 -3.92
N GLU A 22 8.93 14.80 -3.39
CA GLU A 22 9.24 13.47 -3.93
C GLU A 22 8.23 12.44 -3.41
N LYS A 23 7.63 11.69 -4.35
CA LYS A 23 6.64 10.65 -4.06
C LYS A 23 7.31 9.35 -3.66
N HIS A 24 6.67 8.61 -2.76
CA HIS A 24 7.13 7.26 -2.42
C HIS A 24 6.88 6.28 -3.57
N ILE A 25 7.88 5.42 -3.83
CA ILE A 25 7.79 4.30 -4.76
C ILE A 25 7.51 3.05 -3.93
N TYR A 26 6.41 2.38 -4.25
CA TYR A 26 6.05 1.09 -3.68
C TYR A 26 6.60 -0.02 -4.57
N TRP A 27 7.33 -0.98 -3.99
CA TRP A 27 7.86 -2.13 -4.70
C TRP A 27 6.97 -3.36 -4.48
N GLU A 28 7.00 -4.30 -5.43
CA GLU A 28 6.30 -5.57 -5.28
C GLU A 28 6.79 -6.30 -4.02
N GLY A 29 5.85 -6.72 -3.18
CA GLY A 29 6.15 -7.36 -1.90
C GLY A 29 6.02 -6.43 -0.69
N ASP A 30 6.01 -5.11 -0.88
CA ASP A 30 5.93 -4.15 0.21
C ASP A 30 4.56 -4.17 0.91
N ALA A 31 4.53 -3.74 2.16
CA ALA A 31 3.30 -3.43 2.87
C ALA A 31 2.75 -2.07 2.40
N TYR A 32 1.43 -1.98 2.22
CA TYR A 32 0.73 -0.74 1.89
C TYR A 32 -0.27 -0.36 2.99
N PRO A 33 -0.34 0.92 3.38
CA PRO A 33 0.62 1.98 3.06
C PRO A 33 1.92 1.87 3.90
N PHE A 34 3.07 2.29 3.35
CA PHE A 34 4.37 2.22 4.04
C PHE A 34 4.41 3.14 5.27
N LYS A 35 3.79 4.31 5.16
CA LYS A 35 3.62 5.29 6.24
C LYS A 35 2.17 5.76 6.28
N PRO A 36 1.61 6.11 7.44
CA PRO A 36 0.30 6.72 7.51
C PRO A 36 0.37 8.16 6.97
N TYR A 37 -0.31 8.44 5.87
CA TYR A 37 -0.53 9.80 5.35
C TYR A 37 -2.01 10.01 5.04
N ALA A 38 -2.42 11.28 4.98
CA ALA A 38 -3.80 11.66 4.69
C ALA A 38 -4.26 11.06 3.35
N GLY A 39 -5.27 10.22 3.38
CA GLY A 39 -5.82 9.58 2.18
C GLY A 39 -5.31 8.17 1.89
N ALA A 40 -4.21 7.73 2.50
CA ALA A 40 -3.57 6.44 2.21
C ALA A 40 -4.52 5.24 2.40
N SER A 41 -5.35 5.32 3.46
CA SER A 41 -6.30 4.28 3.86
C SER A 41 -7.75 4.63 3.50
N THR A 42 -7.97 5.61 2.62
CA THR A 42 -9.33 5.94 2.19
C THR A 42 -9.91 4.84 1.33
N LYS A 43 -11.20 4.53 1.52
CA LYS A 43 -11.90 3.48 0.76
C LYS A 43 -11.77 3.67 -0.75
N LEU A 44 -11.84 4.92 -1.22
CA LEU A 44 -11.68 5.26 -2.64
C LEU A 44 -10.28 4.87 -3.14
N ARG A 45 -9.22 5.31 -2.43
CA ARG A 45 -7.84 5.02 -2.83
C ARG A 45 -7.53 3.52 -2.81
N LEU A 46 -8.01 2.82 -1.79
CA LEU A 46 -7.86 1.37 -1.68
C LEU A 46 -8.59 0.65 -2.83
N ALA A 47 -9.80 1.10 -3.19
CA ALA A 47 -10.55 0.55 -4.32
C ALA A 47 -9.85 0.81 -5.66
N GLU A 48 -9.30 2.00 -5.88
CA GLU A 48 -8.51 2.32 -7.08
C GLU A 48 -7.29 1.41 -7.23
N LEU A 49 -6.50 1.28 -6.15
CA LEU A 49 -5.27 0.49 -6.17
C LEU A 49 -5.54 -1.02 -6.27
N THR A 50 -6.60 -1.50 -5.63
CA THR A 50 -7.02 -2.90 -5.70
C THR A 50 -7.57 -3.22 -7.09
N SER A 51 -8.48 -2.39 -7.63
CA SER A 51 -9.07 -2.60 -8.96
C SER A 51 -8.03 -2.43 -10.07
N GLY A 52 -7.04 -1.56 -9.87
CA GLY A 52 -5.91 -1.39 -10.79
C GLY A 52 -4.84 -2.48 -10.70
N GLY A 53 -4.97 -3.43 -9.76
CA GLY A 53 -4.03 -4.55 -9.60
C GLY A 53 -2.66 -4.15 -9.04
N TYR A 54 -2.59 -3.07 -8.25
CA TYR A 54 -1.35 -2.61 -7.61
C TYR A 54 -1.16 -3.19 -6.21
N ILE A 55 -2.25 -3.34 -5.46
CA ILE A 55 -2.25 -3.90 -4.11
C ILE A 55 -3.31 -5.00 -4.00
N LYS A 56 -3.13 -5.90 -3.02
CA LYS A 56 -4.15 -6.85 -2.58
C LYS A 56 -4.38 -6.72 -1.09
N GLU A 57 -5.62 -6.92 -0.67
CA GLU A 57 -5.93 -7.05 0.75
C GLU A 57 -5.25 -8.32 1.30
N ILE A 58 -4.58 -8.18 2.44
CA ILE A 58 -4.10 -9.29 3.23
C ILE A 58 -4.97 -9.38 4.47
N ILE A 59 -5.64 -10.53 4.61
CA ILE A 59 -6.31 -10.88 5.86
C ILE A 59 -5.17 -11.27 6.80
N GLU A 60 -4.85 -10.41 7.77
CA GLU A 60 -4.13 -10.85 8.97
C GLU A 60 -5.06 -11.77 9.75
N ASP A 61 -5.26 -13.00 9.26
CA ASP A 61 -5.72 -14.09 10.10
C ASP A 61 -4.56 -14.32 11.07
N GLY A 62 -4.77 -14.07 12.36
CA GLY A 62 -3.76 -14.17 13.41
C GLY A 62 -3.23 -15.60 13.61
N ARG A 63 -2.52 -16.14 12.62
CA ARG A 63 -1.78 -17.39 12.66
C ARG A 63 -0.44 -17.21 11.96
N THR A 64 0.55 -16.87 12.78
CA THR A 64 1.92 -17.34 12.63
C THR A 64 1.91 -18.85 12.30
N SER A 65 2.29 -19.19 11.07
CA SER A 65 2.74 -20.52 10.64
C SER A 65 3.57 -20.28 9.37
N SER A 66 4.83 -20.66 9.23
CA SER A 66 5.68 -21.55 10.01
C SER A 66 7.14 -21.14 9.85
N GLU A 67 7.92 -21.42 10.89
CA GLU A 67 9.36 -21.67 10.80
C GLU A 67 9.69 -22.61 9.64
N ASN A 68 10.79 -22.34 8.95
CA ASN A 68 11.64 -23.39 8.39
C ASN A 68 13.11 -22.96 8.41
#